data_AF-A0A945YXM0-F1
#
_entry.id   AF-A0A945YXM0-F1
#
_cell.length_a   1.000
_cell.length_b   1.000
_cell.length_c   1.000
_cell.angle_alpha   90.00
_cell.angle_beta   90.00
_cell.angle_gamma   90.00
#
_symmetry.space_group_name_H-M   'P 1'
#
loop_
_entity.id
_entity.type
_entity.pdbx_description
1 polymer ?
#
loop_
_entity_poly.entity_id
_entity_poly.type
_entity_poly.pdbx_seq_one_letter_code
_entity_poly.pdbx_strand_id
1 'polypeptide(L)' 'MIPESNELRLEVTTKCNYSCIICPRDELTRNIETMGIDLFKDISVQGNIDRLSFNIS' A
#
# COMPACT_ATOMS: atom_id res chain seq x y z
N MET A 1 -8.69 -14.12 -16.07
CA MET A 1 -9.82 -13.48 -15.34
C MET A 1 -9.31 -13.16 -13.95
N ILE A 2 -9.34 -11.90 -13.53
CA ILE A 2 -8.92 -11.51 -12.17
C ILE A 2 -10.09 -11.87 -11.24
N PRO A 3 -9.87 -12.64 -10.16
CA PRO A 3 -10.95 -13.03 -9.25
C PRO A 3 -11.55 -11.79 -8.56
N GLU A 4 -12.87 -11.79 -8.38
CA GLU A 4 -13.52 -10.81 -7.52
C GLU A 4 -13.01 -11.00 -6.09
N SER A 5 -12.54 -9.91 -5.48
CA SER A 5 -11.95 -9.90 -4.15
C SER A 5 -12.63 -8.83 -3.30
N ASN A 6 -12.99 -9.20 -2.07
CA ASN A 6 -13.47 -8.27 -1.05
C ASN A 6 -12.31 -7.67 -0.23
N GLU A 7 -11.06 -7.87 -0.65
CA GLU A 7 -9.87 -7.32 0.02
C GLU A 7 -9.50 -5.95 -0.55
N LEU A 8 -9.36 -4.97 0.34
CA LEU A 8 -8.69 -3.70 0.03
C LEU A 8 -7.22 -3.78 0.44
N ARG A 9 -6.31 -3.52 -0.50
CA ARG A 9 -4.85 -3.45 -0.25
C ARG A 9 -4.37 -2.02 -0.46
N LEU A 10 -3.74 -1.47 0.56
CA LEU A 10 -3.21 -0.10 0.54
C LEU A 10 -1.69 -0.15 0.50
N GLU A 11 -1.10 0.40 -0.55
CA GLU A 11 0.34 0.61 -0.62
C GLU A 11 0.70 1.95 0.03
N VAL A 12 1.02 1.92 1.33
CA VAL A 12 1.36 3.13 2.10
C VAL A 12 2.70 3.74 1.68
N THR A 13 3.55 2.98 1.01
CA THR A 13 4.74 3.52 0.36
C THR A 13 5.15 2.65 -0.81
N THR A 14 5.58 3.30 -1.89
CA THR A 14 6.20 2.64 -3.04
C THR A 14 7.73 2.60 -2.89
N LYS A 15 8.30 2.79 -1.68
CA LYS A 15 9.72 2.63 -1.34
C LYS A 15 10.02 1.22 -0.81
N CYS A 16 11.15 0.64 -1.21
CA CYS A 16 11.66 -0.64 -0.73
C CYS A 16 13.15 -0.68 -1.06
N ASN A 17 13.96 -1.19 -0.14
CA ASN A 17 15.41 -1.22 -0.21
C ASN A 17 15.98 -2.53 -0.81
N TYR A 18 15.12 -3.45 -1.23
CA TYR A 18 15.52 -4.68 -1.91
C TYR A 18 15.56 -4.48 -3.42
N SER A 19 16.54 -5.14 -4.06
CA SER A 19 16.68 -5.21 -5.52
C SER A 19 16.44 -6.65 -5.99
N CYS A 20 15.18 -7.03 -6.05
CA CYS A 20 14.78 -8.38 -6.44
C CYS A 20 14.70 -8.49 -7.97
N ILE A 21 15.28 -9.54 -8.55
CA ILE A 21 15.26 -9.80 -10.00
C ILE A 21 13.84 -9.92 -10.60
N ILE A 22 12.86 -10.35 -9.79
CA ILE A 22 11.46 -10.52 -10.21
C ILE A 22 10.60 -9.28 -9.99
N CYS A 23 11.10 -8.27 -9.26
CA CYS A 23 10.29 -7.11 -8.91
C CYS A 23 10.22 -6.16 -10.11
N PRO A 24 9.03 -5.88 -10.66
CA PRO A 24 8.91 -5.02 -11.83
C PRO A 24 9.07 -3.53 -11.50
N ARG A 25 9.50 -3.16 -10.28
CA ARG A 25 9.49 -1.77 -9.79
C ARG A 25 10.17 -0.82 -10.78
N ASP A 26 11.32 -1.21 -11.31
CA ASP A 26 12.14 -0.35 -12.15
C ASP A 26 11.53 -0.17 -13.55
N GLU A 27 10.54 -0.98 -13.91
CA GLU A 27 9.76 -0.87 -15.15
C GLU A 27 8.47 -0.04 -14.96
N LEU A 28 8.09 0.29 -13.71
CA LEU A 28 6.88 1.06 -13.43
C LEU A 28 7.15 2.56 -13.60
N THR A 29 6.23 3.27 -14.25
CA THR A 29 6.32 4.73 -14.44
C THR A 29 5.83 5.54 -13.23
N ARG A 30 5.51 4.87 -12.11
CA ARG A 30 4.94 5.52 -10.91
C ARG A 30 6.03 6.13 -10.04
N ASN A 31 5.70 7.24 -9.38
CA ASN A 31 6.63 7.91 -8.48
C ASN A 31 6.93 7.07 -7.22
N ILE A 32 8.15 7.24 -6.70
CA ILE A 32 8.55 6.66 -5.42
C ILE A 32 8.12 7.62 -4.30
N GLU A 33 7.10 7.24 -3.54
CA GLU A 33 6.44 8.11 -2.59
C GLU A 33 5.95 7.37 -1.34
N THR A 34 5.49 8.14 -0.37
CA THR A 34 4.96 7.65 0.91
C THR A 34 3.65 8.38 1.16
N MET A 35 2.60 7.62 1.44
CA MET A 35 1.28 8.13 1.74
C MET A 35 1.33 8.98 3.02
N GLY A 36 0.67 10.14 2.98
CA GLY A 36 0.49 10.97 4.17
C GLY A 36 -0.37 10.28 5.22
N ILE A 37 -0.05 10.49 6.49
CA ILE A 37 -0.78 9.88 7.61
C ILE A 37 -2.25 10.30 7.65
N ASP A 38 -2.58 11.53 7.25
CA ASP A 38 -3.96 12.04 7.26
C ASP A 38 -4.80 11.36 6.18
N LEU A 39 -4.26 11.23 4.96
CA LEU A 39 -4.92 10.47 3.89
C LEU A 39 -5.15 9.01 4.29
N PHE A 40 -4.16 8.40 4.96
CA PHE A 40 -4.30 7.04 5.45
C PHE A 40 -5.43 6.91 6.50
N LYS A 41 -5.55 7.88 7.42
CA LYS A 41 -6.64 7.92 8.41
C LYS A 41 -8.00 8.09 7.72
N ASP A 42 -8.09 9.01 6.76
CA ASP A 42 -9.34 9.28 6.03
C ASP A 42 -9.85 8.02 5.31
N ILE A 43 -8.95 7.29 4.64
CA ILE A 43 -9.28 6.03 3.97
C ILE A 43 -9.69 4.96 4.99
N SER A 44 -9.00 4.87 6.13
CA SER A 44 -9.30 3.89 7.18
C SER A 44 -10.67 4.12 7.82
N VAL A 45 -11.03 5.39 8.05
CA VAL A 45 -12.34 5.80 8.57
C VAL A 45 -13.44 5.53 7.55
N GLN A 46 -13.25 5.91 6.29
CA GLN A 46 -14.23 5.69 5.23
C GLN A 46 -14.47 4.19 4.96
N GLY A 47 -13.46 3.36 5.15
CA GLY A 47 -13.54 1.91 4.97
C GLY A 47 -14.12 1.14 6.16
N ASN A 48 -14.50 1.79 7.27
CA ASN A 48 -14.84 1.14 8.55
C ASN A 48 -13.80 0.09 8.98
N ILE A 49 -12.52 0.40 8.81
CA ILE A 49 -11.42 -0.52 9.11
C ILE A 49 -11.03 -0.37 10.59
N ASP A 50 -11.83 -0.98 11.47
CA ASP A 50 -11.71 -0.80 12.94
C ASP A 50 -10.54 -1.55 13.59
N ARG A 51 -9.84 -2.41 12.83
CA ARG A 51 -8.70 -3.21 13.30
C ARG A 51 -7.56 -3.18 12.31
N LEU A 52 -6.74 -2.14 12.38
CA LEU A 52 -5.41 -2.13 11.78
C LEU A 52 -4.38 -2.38 12.89
N SER A 53 -3.84 -3.60 12.92
CA SER A 53 -2.71 -3.94 13.79
C SER A 53 -1.44 -3.31 13.20
N PHE A 54 -1.08 -2.11 13.64
CA PHE A 54 0.18 -1.48 13.25
C PHE A 54 1.34 -2.07 14.07
N ASN A 55 2.14 -2.93 13.45
CA ASN A 55 3.50 -3.15 13.90
C ASN A 55 4.37 -2.04 13.32
N ILE A 56 4.60 -0.99 14.10
CA ILE A 56 5.71 -0.07 13.86
C ILE A 56 6.93 -0.76 14.46
N SER A 57 7.74 -1.40 13.61
CA SER A 57 9.07 -1.91 13.96
C SER A 57 10.13 -0.84 13.71
#